data_AF-A0A2S7QCP1-F1
#
_entry.id   AF-A0A2S7QCP1-F1
#
_cell.length_a   1.000
_cell.length_b   1.000
_cell.length_c   1.000
_cell.angle_alpha   90.00
_cell.angle_beta   90.00
_cell.angle_gamma   90.00
#
_symmetry.space_group_name_H-M   'P 1'
#
loop_
_entity.id
_entity.type
_entity.pdbx_description
1 polymer ?
#
loop_
_entity_poly.entity_id
_entity_poly.type
_entity_poly.pdbx_seq_one_letter_code
_entity_poly.pdbx_strand_id
1 'polypeptide(L)'
;MSSLEADLAHYKELFSKLRFSYVEQVTKEKFIRAIVGDPPLVVEHQENIELESHLAVAKASLKAQKTEVAELVDELEKRGRELCRKYENIQMQTKQLQELPARIEGLDEGIRDLKEAQNGGGEHPNLRLGLDKTRELVEEREKKRRELDRQLEQLQVMVPRKVKEVERLNAELQPLEAKRLGSTTAAREAKRRKEEALGGVGDDLEERGRWWRGVEGGLKGMLGVENS
;
A
#
# COMPACT_ATOMS: atom_id res chain seq x y z
N MET A 1 44.56 7.49 -32.31
CA MET A 1 45.22 8.80 -32.06
C MET A 1 46.73 8.75 -32.31
N SER A 2 47.44 7.67 -31.95
CA SER A 2 48.90 7.53 -32.15
C SER A 2 49.43 7.63 -33.60
N SER A 3 48.68 7.18 -34.62
CA SER A 3 49.15 7.26 -36.03
C SER A 3 49.20 8.69 -36.56
N LEU A 4 48.18 9.51 -36.24
CA LEU A 4 48.08 10.88 -36.75
C LEU A 4 49.12 11.81 -36.11
N GLU A 5 49.39 11.62 -34.81
CA GLU A 5 50.44 12.36 -34.11
C GLU A 5 51.84 12.03 -34.66
N ALA A 6 52.09 10.75 -34.99
CA ALA A 6 53.33 10.33 -35.62
C ALA A 6 53.51 10.93 -37.02
N ASP A 7 52.46 10.94 -37.84
CA ASP A 7 52.49 11.55 -39.16
C ASP A 7 52.74 13.06 -39.09
N LEU A 8 52.07 13.78 -38.17
CA LEU A 8 52.28 15.21 -37.95
C LEU A 8 53.72 15.53 -37.49
N ALA A 9 54.29 14.70 -36.61
CA ALA A 9 55.68 14.86 -36.18
C ALA A 9 56.65 14.66 -37.36
N HIS A 10 56.44 13.63 -38.17
CA HIS A 10 57.23 13.35 -39.35
C HIS A 10 57.17 14.51 -40.38
N TYR A 11 55.98 15.02 -40.69
CA TYR A 11 55.84 16.16 -41.60
C TYR A 11 56.53 17.41 -41.07
N LYS A 12 56.41 17.70 -39.77
CA LYS A 12 57.07 18.85 -39.15
C LYS A 12 58.59 18.78 -39.28
N GLU A 13 59.16 17.59 -39.13
CA GLU A 13 60.59 17.37 -39.31
C GLU A 13 61.01 17.51 -40.78
N LEU A 14 60.26 16.87 -41.70
CA LEU A 14 60.50 16.96 -43.14
C LEU A 14 60.46 18.42 -43.63
N PHE A 15 59.43 19.19 -43.26
CA PHE A 15 59.30 20.58 -43.66
C PHE A 15 60.41 21.45 -43.05
N SER A 16 60.88 21.12 -41.85
CA SER A 16 62.00 21.83 -41.22
C SER A 16 63.31 21.60 -41.98
N LYS A 17 63.57 20.35 -42.42
CA LYS A 17 64.72 19.99 -43.28
C LYS A 17 64.64 20.66 -44.65
N LEU A 18 63.46 20.63 -45.29
CA LEU A 18 63.24 21.25 -46.59
C LEU A 18 63.42 22.77 -46.52
N ARG A 19 62.88 23.41 -45.48
CA ARG A 19 63.06 24.86 -45.26
C ARG A 19 64.52 25.23 -45.09
N PHE A 20 65.28 24.44 -44.32
CA PHE A 20 66.72 24.68 -44.13
C PHE A 20 67.48 24.56 -45.45
N SER A 21 67.27 23.45 -46.18
CA SER A 21 67.93 23.20 -47.47
C SER A 21 67.61 24.28 -48.51
N TYR A 22 66.35 24.72 -48.60
CA TYR A 22 65.94 25.78 -49.51
C TYR A 22 66.60 27.12 -49.18
N VAL A 23 66.57 27.53 -47.90
CA VAL A 23 67.18 28.79 -47.48
C VAL A 23 68.68 28.77 -47.74
N GLU A 24 69.35 27.66 -47.44
CA GLU A 24 70.79 27.48 -47.71
C GLU A 24 71.10 27.54 -49.21
N GLN A 25 70.30 26.89 -50.05
CA GLN A 25 70.51 26.90 -51.49
C GLN A 25 70.33 28.30 -52.08
N VAL A 26 69.26 29.00 -51.70
CA VAL A 26 68.98 30.36 -52.19
C VAL A 26 70.03 31.35 -51.71
N THR A 27 70.54 31.22 -50.48
CA THR A 27 71.61 32.11 -49.99
C THR A 27 72.93 31.85 -50.70
N LYS A 28 73.29 30.57 -50.94
CA LYS A 28 74.47 30.21 -51.74
C LYS A 28 74.37 30.76 -53.17
N GLU A 29 73.23 30.59 -53.84
CA GLU A 29 73.03 31.10 -55.19
C GLU A 29 73.13 32.63 -55.25
N LYS A 30 72.46 33.34 -54.32
CA LYS A 30 72.53 34.80 -54.22
C LYS A 30 73.95 35.28 -53.97
N PHE A 31 74.69 34.61 -53.09
CA PHE A 31 76.09 34.97 -52.81
C PHE A 31 76.96 34.81 -54.05
N ILE A 32 76.87 33.69 -54.76
CA ILE A 32 77.62 33.46 -56.00
C ILE A 32 77.25 34.50 -57.07
N ARG A 33 75.95 34.81 -57.22
CA ARG A 33 75.51 35.83 -58.18
C ARG A 33 76.02 37.23 -57.82
N ALA A 34 76.11 37.56 -56.53
CA ALA A 34 76.61 38.85 -56.07
C ALA A 34 78.12 39.04 -56.33
N ILE A 35 78.93 37.98 -56.18
CA ILE A 35 80.38 38.04 -56.41
C ILE A 35 80.79 37.88 -57.88
N VAL A 36 79.99 37.17 -58.69
CA VAL A 36 80.26 36.91 -60.12
C VAL A 36 79.58 37.93 -61.04
N GLY A 37 78.59 38.69 -60.54
CA GLY A 37 77.90 39.74 -61.31
C GLY A 37 78.84 40.87 -61.73
N ASP A 38 78.52 41.54 -62.85
CA ASP A 38 79.26 42.69 -63.35
C ASP A 38 78.32 43.92 -63.43
N PRO A 39 78.49 44.95 -62.56
CA PRO A 39 79.52 45.08 -61.53
C PRO A 39 79.22 44.21 -60.28
N PRO A 40 80.26 43.80 -59.52
CA PRO A 40 80.08 43.02 -58.30
C PRO A 40 79.32 43.82 -57.25
N LEU A 41 78.37 43.16 -56.59
CA LEU A 41 77.56 43.79 -55.56
C LEU A 41 78.37 43.84 -54.25
N VAL A 42 78.81 45.04 -53.86
CA VAL A 42 79.52 45.28 -52.59
C VAL A 42 78.50 45.85 -51.61
N VAL A 43 78.24 45.12 -50.52
CA VAL A 43 77.36 45.60 -49.44
C VAL A 43 78.14 46.56 -48.55
N GLU A 44 77.67 47.79 -48.42
CA GLU A 44 78.34 48.77 -47.56
C GLU A 44 77.99 48.57 -46.08
N HIS A 45 78.88 49.04 -45.19
CA HIS A 45 78.65 48.93 -43.75
C HIS A 45 77.37 49.66 -43.31
N GLN A 46 77.06 50.79 -43.95
CA GLN A 46 75.84 51.57 -43.68
C GLN A 46 74.57 50.79 -44.05
N GLU A 47 74.56 50.11 -45.19
CA GLU A 47 73.44 49.26 -45.61
C GLU A 47 73.20 48.10 -44.63
N ASN A 48 74.27 47.53 -44.07
CA ASN A 48 74.16 46.50 -43.04
C ASN A 48 73.54 47.04 -41.75
N ILE A 49 73.95 48.23 -41.28
CA ILE A 49 73.38 48.86 -40.08
C ILE A 49 71.87 49.13 -40.28
N GLU A 50 71.49 49.63 -41.44
CA GLU A 50 70.08 49.90 -41.78
C GLU A 50 69.27 48.60 -41.81
N LEU A 51 69.78 47.55 -42.45
CA LEU A 51 69.15 46.22 -42.48
C LEU A 51 69.02 45.59 -41.09
N GLU A 52 70.03 45.74 -40.23
CA GLU A 52 69.99 45.27 -38.84
C GLU A 52 68.91 46.00 -38.03
N SER A 53 68.77 47.31 -38.22
CA SER A 53 67.72 48.10 -37.58
C SER A 53 66.32 47.65 -38.00
N HIS A 54 66.09 47.43 -39.29
CA HIS A 54 64.84 46.92 -39.82
C HIS A 54 64.55 45.49 -39.33
N LEU A 55 65.57 44.63 -39.29
CA LEU A 55 65.45 43.27 -38.75
C LEU A 55 65.08 43.28 -37.27
N ALA A 56 65.62 44.21 -36.48
CA ALA A 56 65.28 44.32 -35.06
C ALA A 56 63.79 44.66 -34.87
N VAL A 57 63.26 45.63 -35.62
CA VAL A 57 61.84 46.00 -35.60
C VAL A 57 60.96 44.84 -36.06
N ALA A 58 61.31 44.21 -37.19
CA ALA A 58 60.56 43.08 -37.73
C ALA A 58 60.55 41.88 -36.77
N LYS A 59 61.68 41.58 -36.12
CA LYS A 59 61.79 40.50 -35.11
C LYS A 59 60.94 40.81 -33.88
N ALA A 60 60.91 42.05 -33.41
CA ALA A 60 60.08 42.45 -32.28
C ALA A 60 58.60 42.29 -32.60
N SER A 61 58.16 42.76 -33.78
CA SER A 61 56.78 42.61 -34.26
C SER A 61 56.38 41.13 -34.40
N LEU A 62 57.24 40.31 -35.03
CA LEU A 62 57.01 38.88 -35.17
C LEU A 62 56.92 38.17 -33.80
N LYS A 63 57.73 38.58 -32.82
CA LYS A 63 57.68 38.02 -31.47
C LYS A 63 56.35 38.34 -30.78
N ALA A 64 55.89 39.59 -30.89
CA ALA A 64 54.60 40.02 -30.33
C ALA A 64 53.42 39.27 -30.98
N GLN A 65 53.42 39.12 -32.30
CA GLN A 65 52.37 38.35 -32.98
C GLN A 65 52.40 36.87 -32.60
N LYS A 66 53.59 36.27 -32.43
CA LYS A 66 53.70 34.88 -31.96
C LYS A 66 53.13 34.68 -30.56
N THR A 67 53.36 35.63 -29.65
CA THR A 67 52.79 35.55 -28.30
C THR A 67 51.28 35.71 -28.33
N GLU A 68 50.75 36.66 -29.11
CA GLU A 68 49.31 36.86 -29.28
C GLU A 68 48.62 35.61 -29.86
N VAL A 69 49.20 35.02 -30.92
CA VAL A 69 48.66 33.79 -31.52
C VAL A 69 48.70 32.62 -30.52
N ALA A 70 49.77 32.49 -29.73
CA ALA A 70 49.85 31.45 -28.71
C ALA A 70 48.75 31.62 -27.64
N GLU A 71 48.50 32.85 -27.18
CA GLU A 71 47.45 33.16 -26.22
C GLU A 71 46.04 32.87 -26.78
N LEU A 72 45.79 33.25 -28.04
CA LEU A 72 44.54 32.96 -28.75
C LEU A 72 44.29 31.45 -28.89
N VAL A 73 45.33 30.68 -29.21
CA VAL A 73 45.23 29.21 -29.32
C VAL A 73 44.89 28.60 -27.95
N ASP A 74 45.58 29.02 -26.89
CA ASP A 74 45.29 28.57 -25.52
C ASP A 74 43.85 28.89 -25.09
N GLU A 75 43.35 30.08 -25.45
CA GLU A 75 41.98 30.47 -25.15
C GLU A 75 40.96 29.66 -25.96
N LEU A 76 41.22 29.45 -27.25
CA LEU A 76 40.38 28.62 -28.12
C LEU A 76 40.29 27.19 -27.60
N GLU A 77 41.40 26.60 -27.17
CA GLU A 77 41.38 25.27 -26.58
C GLU A 77 40.57 25.20 -25.28
N LYS A 78 40.71 26.20 -24.40
CA LYS A 78 39.92 26.28 -23.16
C LYS A 78 38.42 26.36 -23.48
N ARG A 79 38.03 27.28 -24.37
CA ARG A 79 36.63 27.45 -24.80
C ARG A 79 36.10 26.19 -25.51
N GLY A 80 36.92 25.54 -26.33
CA GLY A 80 36.58 24.27 -26.98
C GLY A 80 36.29 23.17 -25.96
N ARG A 81 37.15 22.99 -24.95
CA ARG A 81 36.94 22.02 -23.86
C ARG A 81 35.68 22.32 -23.06
N GLU A 82 35.42 23.58 -22.74
CA GLU A 82 34.18 23.99 -22.06
C GLU A 82 32.92 23.73 -22.90
N LEU A 83 32.98 24.02 -24.20
CA LEU A 83 31.87 23.79 -25.12
C LEU A 83 31.54 22.30 -25.24
N CYS A 84 32.55 21.44 -25.38
CA CYS A 84 32.35 19.98 -25.39
C CYS A 84 31.62 19.50 -24.13
N ARG A 85 32.06 19.94 -22.94
CA ARG A 85 31.41 19.58 -21.66
C ARG A 85 29.96 20.06 -21.59
N LYS A 86 29.70 21.30 -22.01
CA LYS A 86 28.33 21.85 -22.05
C LYS A 86 27.45 21.06 -23.01
N TYR A 87 27.98 20.71 -24.18
CA TYR A 87 27.26 19.94 -25.19
C TYR A 87 26.92 18.53 -24.69
N GLU A 88 27.86 17.82 -24.07
CA GLU A 88 27.63 16.50 -23.46
C GLU A 88 26.54 16.56 -22.38
N ASN A 89 26.57 17.58 -21.52
CA ASN A 89 25.54 17.77 -20.49
C ASN A 89 24.15 18.02 -21.11
N ILE A 90 24.07 18.88 -22.13
CA ILE A 90 22.81 19.14 -22.84
C ILE A 90 22.29 17.88 -23.51
N GLN A 91 23.16 17.08 -24.14
CA GLN A 91 22.76 15.80 -24.74
C GLN A 91 22.19 14.84 -23.69
N MET A 92 22.83 14.73 -22.51
CA MET A 92 22.33 13.90 -21.42
C MET A 92 20.97 14.37 -20.90
N GLN A 93 20.81 15.67 -20.67
CA GLN A 93 19.53 16.26 -20.25
C GLN A 93 18.43 16.06 -21.31
N THR A 94 18.78 16.17 -22.59
CA THR A 94 17.84 15.95 -23.70
C THR A 94 17.35 14.50 -23.73
N LYS A 95 18.23 13.52 -23.51
CA LYS A 95 17.83 12.11 -23.41
C LYS A 95 16.87 11.87 -22.24
N GLN A 96 17.19 12.43 -21.06
CA GLN A 96 16.29 12.34 -19.90
C GLN A 96 14.93 12.97 -20.19
N LEU A 97 14.90 14.13 -20.85
CA LEU A 97 13.66 14.80 -21.27
C LEU A 97 12.85 13.96 -22.28
N GLN A 98 13.51 13.21 -23.15
CA GLN A 98 12.84 12.31 -24.09
C GLN A 98 12.19 11.10 -23.39
N GLU A 99 12.76 10.62 -22.29
CA GLU A 99 12.22 9.49 -21.51
C GLU A 99 11.07 9.89 -20.58
N LEU A 100 10.99 11.16 -20.17
CA LEU A 100 10.00 11.64 -19.22
C LEU A 100 8.53 11.46 -19.69
N PRO A 101 8.14 11.77 -20.94
CA PRO A 101 6.75 11.58 -21.39
C PRO A 101 6.27 10.14 -21.23
N ALA A 102 7.05 9.15 -21.67
CA ALA A 102 6.70 7.75 -21.54
C ALA A 102 6.57 7.33 -20.06
N ARG A 103 7.41 7.88 -19.19
CA ARG A 103 7.32 7.63 -17.74
C ARG A 103 6.08 8.27 -17.12
N ILE A 104 5.69 9.47 -17.57
CA ILE A 104 4.47 10.15 -17.14
C ILE A 104 3.25 9.34 -17.58
N GLU A 105 3.22 8.89 -18.85
CA GLU A 105 2.13 8.05 -19.38
C GLU A 105 1.98 6.76 -18.56
N GLY A 106 3.09 6.06 -18.28
CA GLY A 106 3.04 4.85 -17.44
C GLY A 106 2.60 5.12 -15.99
N LEU A 107 2.94 6.29 -15.43
CA LEU A 107 2.44 6.70 -14.11
C LEU A 107 0.95 7.04 -14.15
N ASP A 108 0.47 7.71 -15.21
CA ASP A 108 -0.95 8.04 -15.39
C ASP A 108 -1.80 6.78 -15.59
N GLU A 109 -1.29 5.80 -16.34
CA GLU A 109 -1.90 4.46 -16.46
C GLU A 109 -1.97 3.78 -15.09
N GLY A 110 -0.87 3.74 -14.34
CA GLY A 110 -0.87 3.17 -13.00
C GLY A 110 -1.84 3.89 -12.03
N ILE A 111 -1.95 5.22 -12.13
CA ILE A 111 -2.93 6.00 -11.36
C ILE A 111 -4.36 5.64 -11.79
N ARG A 112 -4.61 5.46 -13.09
CA ARG A 112 -5.92 5.03 -13.61
C ARG A 112 -6.27 3.65 -13.08
N ASP A 113 -5.37 2.69 -13.17
CA ASP A 113 -5.57 1.32 -12.68
C ASP A 113 -5.85 1.29 -11.17
N LEU A 114 -5.10 2.09 -10.38
CA LEU A 114 -5.33 2.20 -8.94
C LEU A 114 -6.68 2.82 -8.62
N LYS A 115 -7.10 3.85 -9.37
CA LYS A 115 -8.43 4.45 -9.23
C LYS A 115 -9.52 3.48 -9.64
N GLU A 116 -9.32 2.72 -10.70
CA GLU A 116 -10.26 1.68 -11.14
C GLU A 116 -10.34 0.54 -10.13
N ALA A 117 -9.23 0.08 -9.56
CA ALA A 117 -9.23 -0.89 -8.48
C ALA A 117 -9.93 -0.36 -7.21
N GLN A 118 -9.75 0.93 -6.90
CA GLN A 118 -10.46 1.59 -5.81
C GLN A 118 -11.97 1.68 -6.07
N ASN A 119 -12.37 1.97 -7.31
CA ASN A 119 -13.76 2.18 -7.70
C ASN A 119 -14.50 0.86 -8.05
N GLY A 120 -13.80 -0.13 -8.60
CA GLY A 120 -14.31 -1.40 -9.11
C GLY A 120 -14.86 -2.27 -8.00
N GLY A 121 -16.19 -2.33 -7.92
CA GLY A 121 -17.02 -2.81 -6.79
C GLY A 121 -16.54 -4.09 -6.09
N GLY A 122 -15.71 -3.94 -5.07
CA GLY A 122 -15.48 -4.97 -4.07
C GLY A 122 -16.63 -5.01 -3.06
N GLU A 123 -16.93 -6.21 -2.55
CA GLU A 123 -18.07 -6.52 -1.66
C GLU A 123 -18.11 -5.73 -0.34
N HIS A 124 -17.09 -4.92 -0.02
CA HIS A 124 -16.95 -4.24 1.27
C HIS A 124 -16.71 -2.72 1.11
N PRO A 125 -17.79 -1.91 1.16
CA PRO A 125 -17.74 -0.45 1.08
C PRO A 125 -16.85 0.21 2.14
N ASN A 126 -16.70 -0.43 3.31
CA ASN A 126 -15.90 0.09 4.42
C ASN A 126 -14.39 0.05 4.14
N LEU A 127 -13.93 -0.79 3.21
CA LEU A 127 -12.52 -0.86 2.79
C LEU A 127 -12.14 0.26 1.81
N ARG A 128 -13.10 1.08 1.38
CA ARG A 128 -12.92 2.21 0.46
C ARG A 128 -12.93 3.57 1.14
N LEU A 129 -13.13 3.57 2.45
CA LEU A 129 -13.16 4.80 3.23
C LEU A 129 -11.75 5.40 3.26
N GLY A 130 -11.66 6.72 3.09
CA GLY A 130 -10.42 7.44 3.35
C GLY A 130 -9.98 7.26 4.80
N LEU A 131 -8.69 7.46 5.07
CA LEU A 131 -8.08 7.21 6.38
C LEU A 131 -8.90 7.85 7.53
N ASP A 132 -9.35 9.08 7.36
CA ASP A 132 -10.14 9.79 8.38
C ASP A 132 -11.47 9.08 8.66
N LYS A 133 -12.21 8.72 7.61
CA LYS A 133 -13.49 7.99 7.74
C LYS A 133 -13.30 6.59 8.34
N THR A 134 -12.17 5.91 8.05
CA THR A 134 -11.87 4.62 8.71
C THR A 134 -11.61 4.80 10.20
N ARG A 135 -10.93 5.87 10.61
CA ARG A 135 -10.68 6.18 12.03
C ARG A 135 -11.98 6.48 12.76
N GLU A 136 -12.85 7.31 12.19
CA GLU A 136 -14.17 7.59 12.73
C GLU A 136 -15.01 6.31 12.91
N LEU A 137 -15.00 5.43 11.90
CA LEU A 137 -15.72 4.17 11.96
C LEU A 137 -15.15 3.24 13.05
N VAL A 138 -13.82 3.17 13.19
CA VAL A 138 -13.17 2.40 14.25
C VAL A 138 -13.58 2.93 15.63
N GLU A 139 -13.56 4.24 15.84
CA GLU A 139 -13.99 4.86 17.10
C GLU A 139 -15.45 4.55 17.42
N GLU A 140 -16.34 4.61 16.43
CA GLU A 140 -17.76 4.27 16.61
C GLU A 140 -17.94 2.80 17.00
N ARG A 141 -17.22 1.89 16.34
CA ARG A 141 -17.26 0.45 16.65
C ARG A 141 -16.68 0.14 18.03
N GLU A 142 -15.62 0.83 18.43
CA GLU A 142 -15.08 0.70 19.79
C GLU A 142 -16.07 1.21 20.85
N LYS A 143 -16.75 2.33 20.62
CA LYS A 143 -17.80 2.82 21.52
C LYS A 143 -18.93 1.80 21.67
N LYS A 144 -19.42 1.24 20.55
CA LYS A 144 -20.44 0.17 20.56
C LYS A 144 -19.95 -1.08 21.28
N ARG A 145 -18.69 -1.48 21.09
CA ARG A 145 -18.10 -2.63 21.79
C ARG A 145 -18.07 -2.40 23.30
N ARG A 146 -17.60 -1.24 23.75
CA ARG A 146 -17.59 -0.87 25.18
C ARG A 146 -18.99 -0.87 25.79
N GLU A 147 -20.00 -0.44 25.04
CA GLU A 147 -21.39 -0.46 25.50
C GLU A 147 -21.93 -1.89 25.62
N LEU A 148 -21.69 -2.75 24.63
CA LEU A 148 -22.05 -4.16 24.69
C LEU A 148 -21.32 -4.89 25.84
N ASP A 149 -20.04 -4.60 26.05
CA ASP A 149 -19.25 -5.15 27.14
C ASP A 149 -19.89 -4.78 28.51
N ARG A 150 -20.32 -3.53 28.70
CA ARG A 150 -21.05 -3.11 29.92
C ARG A 150 -22.38 -3.83 30.08
N GLN A 151 -23.14 -4.00 29.00
CA GLN A 151 -24.42 -4.72 29.04
C GLN A 151 -24.20 -6.19 29.41
N LEU A 152 -23.15 -6.82 28.87
CA LEU A 152 -22.77 -8.17 29.23
C LEU A 152 -22.37 -8.28 30.70
N GLU A 153 -21.56 -7.35 31.22
CA GLU A 153 -21.21 -7.32 32.65
C GLU A 153 -22.45 -7.18 33.54
N GLN A 154 -23.39 -6.28 33.18
CA GLN A 154 -24.64 -6.12 33.92
C GLN A 154 -25.49 -7.40 33.90
N LEU A 155 -25.63 -8.03 32.75
CA LEU A 155 -26.38 -9.28 32.61
C LEU A 155 -25.70 -10.43 33.38
N GLN A 156 -24.37 -10.52 33.36
CA GLN A 156 -23.60 -11.50 34.13
C GLN A 156 -23.84 -11.37 35.65
N VAL A 157 -24.05 -10.15 36.16
CA VAL A 157 -24.41 -9.94 37.57
C VAL A 157 -25.89 -10.25 37.85
N MET A 158 -26.78 -9.91 36.90
CA MET A 158 -28.23 -10.06 37.07
C MET A 158 -28.71 -11.51 36.95
N VAL A 159 -28.13 -12.31 36.04
CA VAL A 159 -28.54 -13.70 35.80
C VAL A 159 -28.44 -14.55 37.07
N PRO A 160 -27.32 -14.61 37.80
CA PRO A 160 -27.23 -15.40 39.04
C PRO A 160 -28.21 -14.93 40.12
N ARG A 161 -28.46 -13.61 40.20
CA ARG A 161 -29.43 -13.07 41.17
C ARG A 161 -30.85 -13.52 40.84
N LYS A 162 -31.24 -13.48 39.56
CA LYS A 162 -32.54 -13.94 39.10
C LYS A 162 -32.70 -15.45 39.23
N VAL A 163 -31.64 -16.23 38.97
CA VAL A 163 -31.63 -17.68 39.24
C VAL A 163 -31.91 -17.96 40.72
N LYS A 164 -31.20 -17.30 41.64
CA LYS A 164 -31.45 -17.45 43.08
C LYS A 164 -32.86 -17.02 43.51
N GLU A 165 -33.40 -15.97 42.90
CA GLU A 165 -34.77 -15.51 43.15
C GLU A 165 -35.80 -16.55 42.71
N VAL A 166 -35.61 -17.14 41.53
CA VAL A 166 -36.47 -18.24 41.02
C VAL A 166 -36.34 -19.49 41.90
N GLU A 167 -35.13 -19.88 42.31
CA GLU A 167 -34.92 -21.00 43.23
C GLU A 167 -35.64 -20.78 44.58
N ARG A 168 -35.56 -19.57 45.13
CA ARG A 168 -36.29 -19.21 46.37
C ARG A 168 -37.80 -19.30 46.17
N LEU A 169 -38.34 -18.69 45.10
CA LEU A 169 -39.76 -18.74 44.81
C LEU A 169 -40.24 -20.18 44.58
N ASN A 170 -39.47 -21.02 43.89
CA ASN A 170 -39.78 -22.44 43.72
C ASN A 170 -39.80 -23.18 45.07
N ALA A 171 -38.84 -22.90 45.96
CA ALA A 171 -38.81 -23.48 47.30
C ALA A 171 -40.02 -23.03 48.16
N GLU A 172 -40.50 -21.80 47.99
CA GLU A 172 -41.73 -21.31 48.64
C GLU A 172 -43.01 -21.91 48.03
N LEU A 173 -43.00 -22.22 46.73
CA LEU A 173 -44.15 -22.73 45.99
C LEU A 173 -44.38 -24.23 46.27
N GLN A 174 -43.33 -25.03 46.41
CA GLN A 174 -43.42 -26.46 46.75
C GLN A 174 -44.31 -26.79 47.97
N PRO A 175 -44.15 -26.16 49.15
CA PRO A 175 -45.02 -26.44 50.30
C PRO A 175 -46.45 -25.93 50.08
N LEU A 176 -46.67 -24.88 49.28
CA LEU A 176 -48.00 -24.40 48.93
C LEU A 176 -48.73 -25.37 47.99
N GLU A 177 -48.02 -25.92 47.00
CA GLU A 177 -48.53 -26.99 46.14
C GLU A 177 -48.82 -28.26 46.92
N ALA A 178 -47.93 -28.66 47.84
CA ALA A 178 -48.17 -29.80 48.73
C ALA A 178 -49.41 -29.57 49.63
N LYS A 179 -49.58 -28.35 50.18
CA LYS A 179 -50.79 -27.96 50.93
C LYS A 179 -52.05 -27.98 50.05
N ARG A 180 -51.97 -27.52 48.79
CA ARG A 180 -53.08 -27.58 47.83
C ARG A 180 -53.45 -29.01 47.48
N LEU A 181 -52.46 -29.87 47.24
CA LEU A 181 -52.69 -31.28 46.96
C LEU A 181 -53.27 -32.00 48.18
N GLY A 182 -52.76 -31.71 49.38
CA GLY A 182 -53.30 -32.20 50.65
C GLY A 182 -54.74 -31.74 50.90
N SER A 183 -55.07 -30.48 50.64
CA SER A 183 -56.44 -29.97 50.81
C SER A 183 -57.41 -30.54 49.77
N THR A 184 -56.97 -30.70 48.52
CA THR A 184 -57.79 -31.30 47.46
C THR A 184 -58.02 -32.80 47.65
N THR A 185 -57.00 -33.53 48.12
CA THR A 185 -57.15 -34.96 48.49
C THR A 185 -58.05 -35.10 49.72
N ALA A 186 -57.85 -34.29 50.77
CA ALA A 186 -58.74 -34.28 51.93
C ALA A 186 -60.19 -33.93 51.55
N ALA A 187 -60.41 -32.97 50.65
CA ALA A 187 -61.75 -32.64 50.14
C ALA A 187 -62.36 -33.79 49.31
N ARG A 188 -61.56 -34.48 48.48
CA ARG A 188 -62.02 -35.67 47.74
C ARG A 188 -62.35 -36.84 48.66
N GLU A 189 -61.54 -37.10 49.68
CA GLU A 189 -61.83 -38.13 50.68
C GLU A 189 -63.03 -37.78 51.54
N ALA A 190 -63.23 -36.51 51.90
CA ALA A 190 -64.43 -36.06 52.60
C ALA A 190 -65.68 -36.27 51.72
N LYS A 191 -65.57 -36.00 50.41
CA LYS A 191 -66.64 -36.30 49.45
C LYS A 191 -66.90 -37.81 49.35
N ARG A 192 -65.85 -38.63 49.27
CA ARG A 192 -65.96 -40.10 49.20
C ARG A 192 -66.55 -40.69 50.49
N ARG A 193 -66.13 -40.23 51.67
CA ARG A 193 -66.73 -40.64 52.96
C ARG A 193 -68.20 -40.21 53.06
N LYS A 194 -68.58 -39.07 52.50
CA LYS A 194 -69.98 -38.65 52.42
C LYS A 194 -70.79 -39.56 51.49
N GLU A 195 -70.23 -39.96 50.35
CA GLU A 195 -70.85 -40.91 49.41
C GLU A 195 -70.93 -42.34 49.99
N GLU A 196 -69.90 -42.83 50.67
CA GLU A 196 -69.87 -44.13 51.37
C GLU A 196 -70.85 -44.16 52.56
N ALA A 197 -70.97 -43.06 53.33
CA ALA A 197 -71.95 -42.93 54.40
C ALA A 197 -73.41 -42.89 53.89
N LEU A 198 -73.62 -42.40 52.66
CA LEU A 198 -74.93 -42.41 51.99
C LEU A 198 -75.22 -43.74 51.28
N GLY A 199 -74.19 -44.51 50.91
CA GLY A 199 -74.30 -45.80 50.22
C GLY A 199 -74.63 -46.99 51.11
N GLY A 200 -74.35 -46.93 52.42
CA GLY A 200 -74.61 -48.05 53.34
C GLY A 200 -76.07 -48.23 53.77
N VAL A 201 -76.92 -47.20 53.64
CA VAL A 201 -78.33 -47.27 54.08
C VAL A 201 -79.23 -47.89 53.01
N GLY A 202 -78.82 -47.86 51.74
CA GLY A 202 -79.57 -48.44 50.62
C GLY A 202 -79.44 -49.96 50.51
N ASP A 203 -78.26 -50.50 50.81
CA ASP A 203 -77.96 -51.95 50.67
C ASP A 203 -78.69 -52.78 51.75
N ASP A 204 -78.74 -52.30 52.99
CA ASP A 204 -79.52 -52.92 54.08
C ASP A 204 -81.03 -52.95 53.81
N LEU A 205 -81.54 -51.98 53.05
CA LEU A 205 -82.95 -51.93 52.64
C LEU A 205 -83.25 -52.91 51.50
N GLU A 206 -82.33 -53.09 50.55
CA GLU A 206 -82.47 -54.08 49.49
C GLU A 206 -82.37 -55.52 50.01
N GLU A 207 -81.45 -55.81 50.93
CA GLU A 207 -81.32 -57.15 51.54
C GLU A 207 -82.58 -57.53 52.34
N ARG A 208 -83.14 -56.59 53.12
CA ARG A 208 -84.43 -56.79 53.80
C ARG A 208 -85.57 -57.00 52.81
N GLY A 209 -85.61 -56.26 51.70
CA GLY A 209 -86.63 -56.42 50.65
C GLY A 209 -86.57 -57.76 49.92
N ARG A 210 -85.38 -58.36 49.77
CA ARG A 210 -85.21 -59.72 49.21
C ARG A 210 -85.62 -60.79 50.22
N TRP A 211 -85.30 -60.61 51.51
CA TRP A 211 -85.72 -61.52 52.57
C TRP A 211 -87.24 -61.56 52.73
N TRP A 212 -87.90 -60.39 52.74
CA TRP A 212 -89.37 -60.31 52.82
C TRP A 212 -90.06 -60.98 51.62
N ARG A 213 -89.54 -60.82 50.40
CA ARG A 213 -90.07 -61.53 49.21
C ARG A 213 -89.83 -63.04 49.27
N GLY A 214 -88.71 -63.50 49.84
CA GLY A 214 -88.44 -64.91 50.07
C GLY A 214 -89.39 -65.55 51.09
N VAL A 215 -89.66 -64.83 52.19
CA VAL A 215 -90.64 -65.25 53.22
C VAL A 215 -92.07 -65.23 52.67
N GLU A 216 -92.43 -64.25 51.85
CA GLU A 216 -93.74 -64.20 51.18
C GLU A 216 -93.91 -65.36 50.19
N GLY A 217 -92.86 -65.70 49.42
CA GLY A 217 -92.86 -66.86 48.52
C GLY A 217 -92.99 -68.20 49.26
N GLY A 218 -92.30 -68.36 50.40
CA GLY A 218 -92.39 -69.55 51.24
C GLY A 218 -93.77 -69.74 51.90
N LEU A 219 -94.37 -68.64 52.39
CA LEU A 219 -95.72 -68.67 52.96
C LEU A 219 -96.80 -68.92 51.89
N LYS A 220 -96.65 -68.38 50.69
CA LYS A 220 -97.54 -68.69 49.55
C LYS A 220 -97.43 -70.14 49.09
N GLY A 221 -96.26 -70.77 49.22
CA GLY A 221 -96.06 -72.20 48.90
C GLY A 221 -96.63 -73.18 49.93
N MET A 222 -96.66 -72.81 51.22
CA MET A 222 -97.18 -73.69 52.30
C MET A 222 -98.70 -73.62 52.52
N LEU A 223 -99.38 -72.58 52.00
CA LEU A 223 -100.82 -72.36 52.22
C LEU A 223 -101.74 -72.87 51.09
N GLY A 224 -101.20 -73.56 50.06
CA GLY A 224 -101.99 -74.42 49.17
C GLY A 224 -103.24 -73.77 48.56
N VAL A 225 -103.15 -72.52 48.11
CA VAL A 225 -104.23 -71.86 47.35
C VAL A 225 -103.87 -71.94 45.88
N GLU A 226 -104.47 -72.90 45.18
CA GLU A 226 -104.68 -72.83 43.74
C GLU A 226 -105.85 -71.89 43.41
N ASN A 227 -105.66 -71.15 42.32
CA ASN A 227 -106.63 -70.49 41.43
C ASN A 227 -107.45 -69.28 41.93
N SER A 228 -107.14 -68.10 41.36
CA SER A 228 -107.91 -67.43 40.29
C SER A 228 -107.11 -66.27 39.69
#